data_AF-A0A939HM05-F1
#
_entry.id   AF-A0A939HM05-F1
#
_cell.length_a   1.000
_cell.length_b   1.000
_cell.length_c   1.000
_cell.angle_alpha   90.00
_cell.angle_beta   90.00
_cell.angle_gamma   90.00
#
_symmetry.space_group_name_H-M   'P 1'
#
loop_
_entity.id
_entity.type
_entity.pdbx_description
1 polymer ?
#
loop_
_entity_poly.entity_id
_entity_poly.type
_entity_poly.pdbx_seq_one_letter_code
_entity_poly.pdbx_strand_id
1 'polypeptide(L)'
;MSTNMAPEESKYRVVLSTLSLLLGAVVAHVVFAIALWATTGMAGQWFLIFLAYSALPVWIVGITAGMALGVALRRIRNQWIHVAAFFLAGALMCAQFGAYHSVLSLSFPISLALAAAIGRLAVWKLVRINDPLSPLAP
;
A
#
# COMPACT_ATOMS: atom_id res chain seq x y z
N MET A 1 11.27 16.62 25.53
CA MET A 1 10.27 17.57 24.99
C MET A 1 8.95 16.82 24.89
N SER A 2 8.09 17.01 25.89
CA SER A 2 6.82 16.32 26.05
C SER A 2 5.79 16.97 25.13
N THR A 3 5.35 16.27 24.08
CA THR A 3 4.22 16.71 23.25
C THR A 3 2.94 16.29 23.94
N ASN A 4 2.21 17.27 24.48
CA ASN A 4 0.86 17.12 24.98
C ASN A 4 -0.03 16.51 23.89
N MET A 5 -0.32 15.22 23.99
CA MET A 5 -1.27 14.55 23.09
C MET A 5 -2.68 14.99 23.47
N ALA A 6 -3.44 15.49 22.49
CA ALA A 6 -4.83 15.88 22.68
C ALA A 6 -5.68 14.65 23.07
N PRO A 7 -6.69 14.80 23.94
CA PRO A 7 -7.48 13.70 24.50
C PRO A 7 -8.19 12.83 23.44
N GLU A 8 -8.46 13.37 22.25
CA GLU A 8 -9.05 12.65 21.11
C GLU A 8 -8.14 11.56 20.52
N GLU A 9 -6.82 11.70 20.57
CA GLU A 9 -5.89 10.69 20.02
C GLU A 9 -5.89 9.37 20.81
N SER A 10 -6.32 9.40 22.08
CA SER A 10 -6.38 8.22 22.94
C SER A 10 -7.40 7.16 22.49
N LYS A 11 -8.33 7.53 21.60
CA LYS A 11 -9.45 6.67 21.17
C LYS A 11 -9.14 5.82 19.93
N TYR A 12 -8.09 6.15 19.17
CA TYR A 12 -7.76 5.48 17.90
C TYR A 12 -6.66 4.42 18.08
N ARG A 13 -7.01 3.14 17.95
CA ARG A 13 -6.10 1.98 18.10
C ARG A 13 -4.99 1.91 17.04
N VAL A 14 -5.18 2.57 15.90
CA VAL A 14 -4.26 2.61 14.74
C VAL A 14 -4.30 4.02 14.15
N VAL A 15 -3.27 4.82 14.42
CA VAL A 15 -3.08 6.14 13.79
C VAL A 15 -2.17 5.96 12.57
N LEU A 16 -2.77 5.87 11.38
CA LEU A 16 -2.02 5.94 10.12
C LEU A 16 -1.60 7.40 9.92
N SER A 17 -0.36 7.74 10.28
CA SER A 17 0.16 9.07 10.00
C SER A 17 0.23 9.29 8.49
N THR A 18 0.02 10.53 8.02
CA THR A 18 0.18 10.89 6.60
C THR A 18 1.54 10.44 6.04
N LEU A 19 2.59 10.46 6.87
CA LEU A 19 3.92 9.95 6.55
C LEU A 19 3.95 8.44 6.28
N SER A 20 3.22 7.65 7.07
CA SER A 20 3.13 6.19 6.86
C SER A 20 2.45 5.86 5.54
N LEU A 21 1.46 6.66 5.14
CA LEU A 21 0.73 6.50 3.88
C LEU A 21 1.58 6.91 2.68
N LEU A 22 2.29 8.04 2.79
CA LEU A 22 3.27 8.48 1.78
C LEU A 22 4.39 7.47 1.60
N LEU A 23 4.96 6.94 2.69
CA LEU A 23 6.02 5.93 2.60
C LEU A 23 5.52 4.65 1.94
N GLY A 24 4.31 4.20 2.28
CA GLY A 24 3.68 3.06 1.61
C GLY A 24 3.50 3.28 0.11
N ALA A 25 3.07 4.48 -0.30
CA ALA A 25 2.92 4.83 -1.71
C ALA A 25 4.27 4.87 -2.45
N VAL A 26 5.30 5.45 -1.85
CA VAL A 26 6.66 5.47 -2.40
C VAL A 26 7.19 4.05 -2.58
N VAL A 27 7.10 3.21 -1.54
CA VAL A 27 7.56 1.83 -1.60
C VAL A 27 6.80 1.04 -2.65
N ALA A 28 5.46 1.14 -2.68
CA ALA A 28 4.65 0.48 -3.70
C ALA A 28 5.06 0.92 -5.10
N HIS A 29 5.29 2.22 -5.33
CA HIS A 29 5.67 2.73 -6.63
C HIS A 29 7.04 2.21 -7.10
N VAL A 30 8.04 2.19 -6.21
CA VAL A 30 9.36 1.63 -6.51
C VAL A 30 9.29 0.14 -6.80
N VAL A 31 8.55 -0.62 -5.97
CA VAL A 31 8.36 -2.07 -6.16
C VAL A 31 7.65 -2.37 -7.47
N PHE A 32 6.62 -1.58 -7.82
CA PHE A 32 5.91 -1.71 -9.08
C PHE A 32 6.84 -1.53 -10.28
N ALA A 33 7.66 -0.47 -10.26
CA ALA A 33 8.60 -0.19 -11.34
C ALA A 33 9.65 -1.30 -11.49
N ILE A 34 10.20 -1.80 -10.38
CA ILE A 34 11.19 -2.89 -10.41
C ILE A 34 10.57 -4.19 -10.91
N ALA A 35 9.39 -4.56 -10.41
CA ALA A 35 8.70 -5.79 -10.80
C ALA A 35 8.31 -5.76 -12.29
N LEU A 36 7.82 -4.62 -12.78
CA LEU A 36 7.47 -4.46 -14.18
C LEU A 36 8.71 -4.50 -15.07
N TRP A 37 9.80 -3.86 -14.66
CA TRP A 37 11.08 -3.94 -15.38
C TRP A 37 11.60 -5.37 -15.47
N ALA A 38 11.60 -6.10 -14.36
CA ALA A 38 12.06 -7.49 -14.29
C ALA A 38 11.20 -8.45 -15.15
N THR A 39 9.90 -8.18 -15.29
CA THR A 39 8.97 -9.04 -16.03
C THR A 39 8.87 -8.69 -17.52
N THR A 40 9.23 -7.47 -17.92
CA THR A 40 9.14 -7.01 -19.33
C THR A 40 10.50 -6.91 -20.03
N GLY A 41 11.60 -6.86 -19.28
CA GLY A 41 12.95 -6.72 -19.86
C GLY A 41 13.20 -5.37 -20.53
N MET A 42 12.45 -4.32 -20.16
CA MET A 42 12.60 -2.98 -20.73
C MET A 42 14.05 -2.47 -20.62
N ALA A 43 14.54 -1.80 -21.67
CA ALA A 43 15.85 -1.15 -21.60
C ALA A 43 15.85 -0.05 -20.51
N GLY A 44 16.97 0.07 -19.77
CA GLY A 44 17.06 0.89 -18.56
C GLY A 44 16.69 2.37 -18.73
N GLN A 45 16.83 2.94 -19.92
CA GLN A 45 16.39 4.31 -20.22
C GLN A 45 14.87 4.49 -20.17
N TRP A 46 14.10 3.47 -20.55
CA TRP A 46 12.64 3.52 -20.50
C TRP A 46 12.09 3.33 -19.09
N PHE A 47 12.87 2.69 -18.20
CA PHE A 47 12.52 2.54 -16.80
C PHE A 47 12.36 3.89 -16.09
N LEU A 48 13.30 4.82 -16.30
CA LEU A 48 13.25 6.15 -15.68
C LEU A 48 12.06 6.98 -16.17
N ILE A 49 11.79 6.92 -17.48
CA ILE A 49 10.64 7.62 -18.09
C ILE A 49 9.34 7.06 -17.52
N PHE A 50 9.22 5.73 -17.46
CA PHE A 50 8.03 5.08 -16.93
C PHE A 50 7.82 5.42 -15.46
N LEU A 51 8.87 5.35 -14.64
CA LEU A 51 8.84 5.70 -13.21
C LEU A 51 8.38 7.15 -12.99
N ALA A 52 8.81 8.10 -13.83
CA ALA A 52 8.37 9.48 -13.74
C ALA A 52 6.90 9.64 -14.17
N TYR A 53 6.50 9.05 -15.30
CA TYR A 53 5.14 9.18 -15.84
C TYR A 53 4.08 8.44 -15.01
N SER A 54 4.43 7.29 -14.41
CA SER A 54 3.50 6.53 -13.57
C SER A 54 3.30 7.14 -12.19
N ALA A 55 4.11 8.13 -11.79
CA ALA A 55 4.02 8.76 -10.47
C ALA A 55 2.63 9.36 -10.21
N LEU A 56 2.15 10.24 -11.07
CA LEU A 56 0.83 10.87 -10.87
C LEU A 56 -0.32 9.86 -10.70
N PRO A 57 -0.53 8.90 -11.64
CA PRO A 57 -1.64 7.96 -11.50
C PRO A 57 -1.45 6.99 -10.32
N VAL A 58 -0.23 6.50 -10.07
CA VAL A 58 0.04 5.59 -8.95
C VAL A 58 -0.23 6.28 -7.61
N TRP A 59 0.12 7.56 -7.48
CA TRP A 59 -0.08 8.28 -6.24
C TRP A 59 -1.54 8.61 -6.03
N ILE A 60 -2.23 9.14 -7.04
CA ILE A 60 -3.66 9.47 -6.91
C ILE A 60 -4.48 8.21 -6.61
N VAL A 61 -4.30 7.15 -7.39
CA VAL A 61 -5.12 5.95 -7.26
C VAL A 61 -4.65 5.08 -6.08
N GLY A 62 -3.34 4.96 -5.87
CA GLY A 62 -2.79 4.18 -4.76
C GLY A 62 -3.09 4.78 -3.39
N ILE A 63 -3.04 6.11 -3.25
CA ILE A 63 -3.41 6.79 -2.01
C ILE A 63 -4.91 6.65 -1.74
N THR A 64 -5.76 6.92 -2.74
CA THR A 64 -7.21 6.83 -2.58
C THR A 64 -7.67 5.40 -2.27
N ALA A 65 -7.19 4.41 -3.03
CA ALA A 65 -7.49 3.00 -2.79
C ALA A 65 -6.93 2.53 -1.43
N GLY A 66 -5.70 2.94 -1.09
CA GLY A 66 -5.07 2.58 0.18
C GLY A 66 -5.78 3.18 1.40
N MET A 67 -6.30 4.41 1.29
CA MET A 67 -7.16 5.01 2.31
C MET A 67 -8.48 4.25 2.45
N ALA A 68 -9.17 3.96 1.34
CA ALA A 68 -10.44 3.26 1.34
C ALA A 68 -10.30 1.85 1.96
N LEU A 69 -9.29 1.08 1.54
CA LEU A 69 -8.98 -0.22 2.14
C LEU A 69 -8.57 -0.09 3.61
N GLY A 70 -7.77 0.92 3.93
CA GLY A 70 -7.33 1.22 5.30
C GLY A 70 -8.51 1.48 6.24
N VAL A 71 -9.56 2.16 5.77
CA VAL A 71 -10.82 2.39 6.51
C VAL A 71 -11.63 1.09 6.63
N ALA A 72 -11.82 0.36 5.53
CA ALA A 72 -12.60 -0.88 5.52
C ALA A 72 -12.00 -1.96 6.44
N LEU A 73 -10.67 -2.06 6.48
CA LEU A 73 -9.95 -3.09 7.23
C LEU A 73 -9.61 -2.68 8.67
N ARG A 74 -10.06 -1.51 9.17
CA ARG A 74 -9.78 -1.04 10.54
C ARG A 74 -10.19 -2.03 11.63
N ARG A 75 -11.23 -2.84 11.37
CA ARG A 75 -11.77 -3.83 12.34
C ARG A 75 -10.97 -5.14 12.37
N ILE A 76 -10.10 -5.38 11.40
CA ILE A 76 -9.42 -6.66 11.23
C ILE A 76 -7.98 -6.58 11.76
N ARG A 77 -7.67 -7.36 12.79
CA ARG A 77 -6.33 -7.43 13.39
C ARG A 77 -5.32 -8.24 12.57
N ASN A 78 -5.80 -9.13 11.71
CA ASN A 78 -4.93 -10.05 10.97
C ASN A 78 -4.21 -9.36 9.81
N GLN A 79 -2.90 -9.12 9.96
CA GLN A 79 -2.02 -8.51 8.97
C GLN A 79 -2.11 -9.16 7.59
N TRP A 80 -2.18 -10.50 7.55
CA TRP A 80 -2.20 -11.23 6.28
C TRP A 80 -3.47 -10.96 5.47
N ILE A 81 -4.58 -10.65 6.13
CA ILE A 81 -5.82 -10.21 5.45
C ILE A 81 -5.63 -8.85 4.80
N HIS A 82 -4.88 -7.94 5.44
CA HIS A 82 -4.54 -6.65 4.82
C HIS A 82 -3.64 -6.85 3.61
N VAL A 83 -2.61 -7.69 3.71
CA VAL A 83 -1.73 -7.99 2.58
C VAL A 83 -2.53 -8.61 1.42
N ALA A 84 -3.39 -9.58 1.70
CA ALA A 84 -4.25 -10.22 0.70
C ALA A 84 -5.24 -9.22 0.07
N ALA A 85 -5.84 -8.33 0.86
CA ALA A 85 -6.76 -7.32 0.34
C ALA A 85 -6.06 -6.31 -0.57
N PHE A 86 -4.87 -5.83 -0.18
CA PHE A 86 -4.08 -4.92 -1.03
C PHE A 86 -3.60 -5.61 -2.31
N PHE A 87 -3.21 -6.88 -2.22
CA PHE A 87 -2.87 -7.69 -3.40
C PHE A 87 -4.07 -7.81 -4.35
N LEU A 88 -5.25 -8.18 -3.83
CA LEU A 88 -6.46 -8.35 -4.62
C LEU A 88 -6.92 -7.02 -5.23
N ALA A 89 -6.83 -5.92 -4.50
CA ALA A 89 -7.15 -4.59 -5.01
C ALA A 89 -6.24 -4.19 -6.18
N GLY A 90 -4.93 -4.44 -6.05
CA GLY A 90 -3.98 -4.22 -7.14
C GLY A 90 -4.28 -5.08 -8.36
N ALA A 91 -4.59 -6.37 -8.18
CA ALA A 91 -4.96 -7.26 -9.27
C ALA A 91 -6.26 -6.83 -9.96
N LEU A 92 -7.31 -6.51 -9.19
CA LEU A 92 -8.62 -6.13 -9.72
C LEU A 92 -8.60 -4.79 -10.47
N MET A 93 -7.76 -3.84 -10.06
CA MET A 93 -7.61 -2.57 -10.78
C MET A 93 -7.21 -2.79 -12.25
N CYS A 94 -6.39 -3.80 -12.53
CA CYS A 94 -5.93 -4.11 -13.87
C CYS A 94 -6.98 -4.87 -14.71
N ALA A 95 -8.04 -5.40 -14.10
CA ALA A 95 -9.09 -6.14 -14.82
C ALA A 95 -9.84 -5.24 -15.81
N GLN A 96 -10.02 -3.98 -15.44
CA GLN A 96 -10.77 -3.01 -16.23
C GLN A 96 -10.01 -2.52 -17.46
N PHE A 97 -8.70 -2.77 -17.51
CA PHE A 97 -7.82 -2.39 -18.61
C PHE A 97 -7.51 -3.56 -19.56
N GLY A 98 -8.21 -4.69 -19.45
CA GLY A 98 -7.97 -5.84 -20.32
C GLY A 98 -6.62 -6.54 -20.08
N ALA A 99 -6.01 -6.37 -18.91
CA ALA A 99 -4.67 -6.87 -18.63
C ALA A 99 -4.58 -8.40 -18.45
N TYR A 100 -5.64 -9.16 -18.74
CA TYR A 100 -5.73 -10.61 -18.51
C TYR A 100 -5.83 -11.43 -19.81
N HIS A 101 -5.65 -10.81 -20.98
CA HIS A 101 -5.84 -11.48 -22.27
C HIS A 101 -4.64 -12.31 -22.76
N SER A 102 -3.46 -12.17 -22.16
CA SER A 102 -2.23 -12.87 -22.57
C SER A 102 -1.22 -13.02 -21.42
N VAL A 103 -0.29 -13.96 -21.53
CA VAL A 103 0.76 -14.17 -20.50
C VAL A 103 1.61 -12.91 -20.28
N LEU A 104 1.90 -12.17 -21.36
CA LEU A 104 2.65 -10.92 -21.29
C LEU A 104 1.84 -9.79 -20.63
N SER A 105 0.51 -9.81 -20.77
CA SER A 105 -0.35 -8.82 -20.11
C SER A 105 -0.54 -9.09 -18.62
N LEU A 106 -0.32 -10.32 -18.13
CA LEU A 106 -0.33 -10.67 -16.71
C LEU A 106 0.84 -10.06 -15.91
N SER A 107 1.93 -9.68 -16.57
CA SER A 107 3.08 -9.03 -15.92
C SER A 107 2.69 -7.74 -15.20
N PHE A 108 1.76 -6.98 -15.78
CA PHE A 108 1.26 -5.73 -15.23
C PHE A 108 0.41 -5.90 -13.94
N PRO A 109 -0.67 -6.71 -13.92
CA PRO A 109 -1.46 -6.98 -12.72
C PRO A 109 -0.65 -7.63 -11.61
N ILE A 110 0.25 -8.56 -11.93
CA ILE A 110 1.09 -9.22 -10.92
C ILE A 110 2.05 -8.20 -10.29
N SER A 111 2.69 -7.35 -11.10
CA SER A 111 3.58 -6.30 -10.60
C SER A 111 2.84 -5.30 -9.71
N LEU A 112 1.62 -4.90 -10.10
CA LEU A 112 0.81 -3.97 -9.30
C LEU A 112 0.30 -4.61 -8.00
N ALA A 113 -0.13 -5.87 -8.05
CA ALA A 113 -0.58 -6.62 -6.88
C ALA A 113 0.54 -6.83 -5.87
N LEU A 114 1.75 -7.19 -6.33
CA LEU A 114 2.94 -7.31 -5.49
C LEU A 114 3.34 -5.97 -4.87
N ALA A 115 3.32 -4.90 -5.66
CA ALA A 115 3.60 -3.55 -5.18
C ALA A 115 2.65 -3.12 -4.06
N ALA A 116 1.35 -3.35 -4.22
CA ALA A 116 0.36 -3.03 -3.21
C ALA A 116 0.56 -3.86 -1.93
N ALA A 117 0.82 -5.16 -2.07
CA ALA A 117 1.08 -6.07 -0.95
C ALA A 117 2.36 -5.68 -0.17
N ILE A 118 3.45 -5.40 -0.89
CA ILE A 118 4.73 -5.02 -0.29
C ILE A 118 4.68 -3.63 0.32
N GLY A 119 4.00 -2.67 -0.34
CA GLY A 119 3.74 -1.36 0.24
C GLY A 119 3.00 -1.47 1.58
N ARG A 120 2.00 -2.36 1.68
CA ARG A 120 1.31 -2.62 2.94
C ARG A 120 2.21 -3.28 3.99
N LEU A 121 3.07 -4.22 3.59
CA LEU A 121 4.05 -4.84 4.48
C LEU A 121 5.08 -3.83 5.02
N ALA A 122 5.57 -2.93 4.17
CA ALA A 122 6.57 -1.93 4.55
C ALA A 122 6.04 -0.95 5.60
N VAL A 123 4.77 -0.59 5.52
CA VAL A 123 4.12 0.31 6.49
C VAL A 123 3.75 -0.39 7.79
N TRP A 124 3.69 -1.72 7.82
CA TRP A 124 3.26 -2.46 9.00
C TRP A 124 4.13 -2.19 10.23
N LYS A 125 5.45 -2.04 10.09
CA LYS A 125 6.34 -1.69 11.21
C LYS A 125 6.15 -0.26 11.73
N LEU A 126 5.50 0.62 10.97
CA LEU A 126 5.19 2.00 11.37
C LEU A 126 3.82 2.14 12.04
N VAL A 127 2.99 1.09 11.99
CA VAL A 127 1.71 1.05 12.70
C VAL A 127 1.99 0.79 14.18
N ARG A 128 1.95 1.86 14.99
CA ARG A 128 1.81 1.70 16.45
C ARG A 128 0.38 1.21 16.74
N ILE A 129 0.28 0.00 17.26
CA ILE A 129 -0.97 -0.51 17.83
C ILE A 129 -1.05 0.09 19.23
N ASN A 130 -1.95 1.05 19.45
CA ASN A 130 -2.29 1.49 20.80
C ASN A 130 -3.15 0.38 21.42
N ASP A 131 -2.58 -0.45 22.27
CA ASP A 131 -3.39 -1.27 23.15
C ASP A 131 -4.03 -0.34 24.19
N PRO A 132 -5.37 -0.20 24.23
CA PRO A 132 -6.01 0.47 25.35
C PRO A 132 -5.61 -0.30 26.60
N LEU A 133 -4.93 0.39 27.51
CA LEU A 133 -4.59 -0.14 28.82
C LEU A 133 -5.85 -0.77 29.42
N SER A 134 -5.75 -2.07 29.73
CA SER A 134 -6.73 -2.77 30.57
C SER A 134 -6.98 -1.91 31.82
N PRO A 135 -8.24 -1.60 32.19
CA PRO A 135 -8.54 -0.86 33.43
C PRO A 135 -8.32 -1.69 34.71
N LEU A 136 -7.60 -2.81 34.64
CA LEU A 136 -7.42 -3.74 35.75
C LEU A 136 -5.92 -4.00 35.94
N ALA A 137 -5.27 -3.14 36.71
CA ALA A 137 -4.11 -3.50 37.51
C ALA A 137 -4.53 -3.37 38.98
N PRO A 138 -4.51 -4.47 39.78
CA PRO A 138 -4.85 -4.46 41.20
C PRO A 138 -3.84 -3.71 42.06
#